data_AF-A0A835WDD4-F1
#
_entry.id   AF-A0A835WDD4-F1
#
_cell.length_a   1.000
_cell.length_b   1.000
_cell.length_c   1.000
_cell.angle_alpha   90.00
_cell.angle_beta   90.00
_cell.angle_gamma   90.00
#
_symmetry.space_group_name_H-M   'P 1'
#
loop_
_entity.id
_entity.type
_entity.pdbx_description
1 polymer ?
#
loop_
_entity_poly.entity_id
_entity_poly.type
_entity_poly.pdbx_seq_one_letter_code
_entity_poly.pdbx_strand_id
1 'polypeptide(L)'
;MSTAAELLSLQSNIKKDPDGYKDEFLLQYRHYQALLEIFKLKPSKDSREFGEVVMFMAQVSRAYPKTMAGFAGEVASLLDAHHQELDSTLRRTLVGALILMRNRAQVDAMTVLPLFFRLFRCQDKALRQQLFRHIVSDLKAANKKSRNERLNRAVQPEEHGVCVL
;
A
#
# COMPACT_ATOMS: atom_id res chain seq x y z
N MET A 1 6.45 17.74 14.59
CA MET A 1 6.23 16.58 13.71
C MET A 1 6.74 15.36 14.43
N SER A 2 5.99 14.27 14.44
CA SER A 2 6.38 13.07 15.20
C SER A 2 7.57 12.38 14.54
N THR A 3 8.57 12.02 15.33
CA THR A 3 9.74 11.30 14.81
C THR A 3 9.38 9.86 14.42
N ALA A 4 10.17 9.24 13.55
CA ALA A 4 9.98 7.82 13.19
C ALA A 4 9.97 6.90 14.43
N ALA A 5 10.74 7.24 15.47
CA ALA A 5 10.76 6.51 16.74
C ALA A 5 9.44 6.65 17.52
N GLU A 6 8.85 7.84 17.53
CA GLU A 6 7.53 8.08 18.13
C GLU A 6 6.43 7.30 17.41
N LEU A 7 6.45 7.26 16.07
CA LEU A 7 5.50 6.46 15.29
C LEU A 7 5.59 4.97 15.61
N LEU A 8 6.80 4.42 15.79
CA LEU A 8 7.00 3.02 16.17
C LEU A 8 6.51 2.71 17.60
N SER A 9 6.75 3.63 18.53
CA SER A 9 6.25 3.53 19.90
C SER A 9 4.72 3.56 19.93
N LEU A 10 4.12 4.56 19.26
CA LEU A 10 2.67 4.71 19.15
C LEU A 10 2.03 3.50 18.47
N GLN A 11 2.64 2.97 17.40
CA GLN A 11 2.15 1.76 16.73
C GLN A 11 2.07 0.58 17.69
N SER A 12 3.09 0.40 18.53
CA SER A 12 3.15 -0.70 19.49
C SER A 12 2.10 -0.53 20.60
N ASN A 13 1.85 0.70 21.02
CA ASN A 13 0.85 1.04 22.02
C ASN A 13 -0.57 0.85 21.50
N ILE A 14 -0.89 1.36 20.31
CA ILE A 14 -2.18 1.14 19.62
C ILE A 14 -2.48 -0.35 19.46
N LYS A 15 -1.47 -1.17 19.13
CA LYS A 15 -1.64 -2.62 18.98
C LYS A 15 -1.98 -3.31 20.30
N LYS A 16 -1.64 -2.73 21.45
CA LYS A 16 -1.95 -3.25 22.79
C LYS A 16 -3.28 -2.73 23.30
N ASP A 17 -3.55 -1.44 23.11
CA ASP A 17 -4.76 -0.76 23.55
C ASP A 17 -5.26 0.22 22.48
N PRO A 18 -6.08 -0.24 21.52
CA PRO A 18 -6.61 0.62 20.47
C PRO A 18 -7.46 1.79 20.99
N ASP A 19 -8.25 1.57 22.04
CA ASP A 19 -9.21 2.56 22.52
C ASP A 19 -8.51 3.67 23.29
N GLY A 20 -7.49 3.34 24.10
CA GLY A 20 -6.71 4.30 24.87
C GLY A 20 -5.85 5.25 24.03
N TYR A 21 -5.50 4.89 22.80
CA TYR A 21 -4.63 5.68 21.91
C TYR A 21 -5.35 6.25 20.67
N LYS A 22 -6.69 6.31 20.74
CA LYS A 22 -7.53 6.75 19.62
C LYS A 22 -7.26 8.20 19.22
N ASP A 23 -7.03 9.09 20.17
CA ASP A 23 -6.84 10.52 19.89
C ASP A 23 -5.49 10.79 19.21
N GLU A 24 -4.43 10.10 19.64
CA GLU A 24 -3.12 10.13 19.01
C GLU A 24 -3.17 9.55 17.60
N PHE A 25 -3.91 8.45 17.40
CA PHE A 25 -4.17 7.93 16.07
C PHE A 25 -4.88 8.97 15.20
N LEU A 26 -5.94 9.61 15.69
CA LEU A 26 -6.69 10.63 14.94
C LEU A 26 -5.84 11.86 14.62
N LEU A 27 -4.90 12.21 15.49
CA LEU A 27 -3.92 13.27 15.22
C LEU A 27 -3.00 12.88 14.05
N GLN A 28 -2.43 11.67 14.07
CA GLN A 28 -1.62 11.18 12.97
C GLN A 28 -2.43 11.02 11.68
N TYR A 29 -3.71 10.63 11.77
CA TYR A 29 -4.58 10.50 10.60
C TYR A 29 -4.85 11.86 9.94
N ARG A 30 -5.06 12.92 10.73
CA ARG A 30 -5.14 14.29 10.21
C ARG A 30 -3.83 14.74 9.57
N HIS A 31 -2.69 14.36 10.17
CA HIS A 31 -1.37 14.63 9.61
C HIS A 31 -1.18 13.93 8.25
N TYR A 32 -1.57 12.66 8.14
CA TYR A 32 -1.62 11.93 6.87
C TYR A 32 -2.44 12.68 5.82
N GLN A 33 -3.65 13.11 6.17
CA GLN A 33 -4.52 13.83 5.23
C GLN A 33 -3.90 15.14 4.75
N ALA A 34 -3.30 15.92 5.67
CA ALA A 34 -2.61 17.15 5.31
C ALA A 34 -1.42 16.88 4.36
N LEU A 35 -0.59 15.88 4.66
CA LEU A 35 0.53 15.51 3.79
C LEU A 35 0.06 15.00 2.42
N LEU A 36 -1.05 14.27 2.36
CA LEU A 36 -1.63 13.80 1.10
C LEU A 36 -2.08 14.97 0.22
N GLU A 37 -2.76 15.97 0.80
CA GLU A 37 -3.20 17.15 0.04
C GLU A 37 -2.00 17.98 -0.45
N ILE A 38 -0.98 18.17 0.40
CA ILE A 38 0.27 18.83 -0.01
C ILE A 38 0.93 18.05 -1.16
N PHE A 39 0.98 16.72 -1.05
CA PHE A 39 1.57 15.85 -2.07
C PHE A 39 0.84 15.97 -3.42
N LYS A 40 -0.50 16.01 -3.41
CA LYS A 40 -1.32 16.20 -4.62
C LYS A 40 -1.07 17.56 -5.29
N LEU A 41 -0.84 18.61 -4.49
CA LEU A 41 -0.55 19.95 -5.02
C LEU A 41 0.86 20.06 -5.58
N LYS A 42 1.83 19.43 -4.91
CA LYS A 42 3.23 19.45 -5.31
C LYS A 42 3.89 18.11 -4.97
N PRO A 43 3.98 17.19 -5.95
CA PRO A 43 4.77 15.97 -5.82
C PRO A 43 6.25 16.34 -5.60
N SER A 44 6.65 16.47 -4.34
CA SER A 44 8.03 16.84 -3.97
C SER A 44 8.90 15.59 -3.90
N LYS A 45 10.21 15.76 -4.13
CA LYS A 45 11.21 14.70 -3.95
C LYS A 45 11.48 14.38 -2.48
N ASP A 46 11.21 15.31 -1.56
CA ASP A 46 11.33 15.06 -0.12
C ASP A 46 9.99 14.58 0.43
N SER A 47 9.79 13.27 0.34
CA SER A 47 8.53 12.59 0.61
C SER A 47 8.66 11.56 1.75
N ARG A 48 9.78 11.62 2.48
CA ARG A 48 10.14 10.65 3.51
C ARG A 48 9.10 10.60 4.62
N GLU A 49 8.73 11.76 5.17
CA GLU A 49 7.73 11.86 6.24
C GLU A 49 6.39 11.28 5.78
N PHE A 50 5.95 11.62 4.56
CA PHE A 50 4.72 11.07 3.99
C PHE A 50 4.77 9.54 3.90
N GLY A 51 5.89 8.98 3.44
CA GLY A 51 6.10 7.53 3.41
C GLY A 51 6.05 6.89 4.80
N GLU A 52 6.70 7.50 5.80
CA GLU A 52 6.70 7.02 7.19
C GLU A 52 5.27 7.00 7.78
N VAL A 53 4.51 8.06 7.57
CA VAL A 53 3.12 8.18 8.03
C VAL A 53 2.21 7.18 7.29
N VAL A 54 2.33 7.03 5.97
CA VAL A 54 1.56 6.03 5.20
C VAL A 54 1.82 4.61 5.72
N MET A 55 3.08 4.27 5.98
CA MET A 55 3.42 2.96 6.53
C MET A 55 2.85 2.76 7.93
N PHE A 56 2.92 3.78 8.79
CA PHE A 56 2.28 3.75 10.11
C PHE A 56 0.76 3.50 9.99
N MET A 57 0.07 4.23 9.11
CA MET A 57 -1.38 4.06 8.88
C MET A 57 -1.71 2.63 8.46
N ALA A 58 -0.96 2.07 7.50
CA ALA A 58 -1.15 0.68 7.07
C ALA A 58 -0.94 -0.32 8.22
N GLN A 59 0.03 -0.06 9.11
CA GLN A 59 0.35 -0.91 10.27
C GLN A 59 -0.76 -0.93 11.32
N VAL A 60 -1.39 0.21 11.60
CA VAL A 60 -2.47 0.31 12.61
C VAL A 60 -3.88 0.17 12.02
N SER A 61 -4.00 0.04 10.70
CA SER A 61 -5.29 0.04 9.99
C SER A 61 -6.35 -0.93 10.52
N ARG A 62 -5.94 -2.09 11.06
CA ARG A 62 -6.86 -3.08 11.66
C ARG A 62 -7.50 -2.63 12.97
N ALA A 63 -6.81 -1.77 13.72
CA ALA A 63 -7.31 -1.24 14.99
C ALA A 63 -8.46 -0.25 14.78
N TYR A 64 -8.48 0.44 13.62
CA TYR A 64 -9.46 1.49 13.32
C TYR A 64 -10.12 1.32 11.94
N PRO A 65 -10.85 0.21 11.69
CA PRO A 65 -11.35 -0.14 10.36
C PRO A 65 -12.34 0.88 9.79
N LYS A 66 -13.12 1.56 10.64
CA LYS A 66 -14.09 2.58 10.21
C LYS A 66 -13.39 3.81 9.61
N THR A 67 -12.39 4.34 10.30
CA THR A 67 -11.61 5.51 9.83
C THR A 67 -10.74 5.14 8.62
N MET A 68 -10.25 3.91 8.57
CA MET A 68 -9.29 3.44 7.57
C MET A 68 -9.93 2.84 6.31
N ALA A 69 -11.26 2.90 6.17
CA ALA A 69 -11.98 2.28 5.07
C ALA A 69 -11.58 2.82 3.68
N GLY A 70 -11.32 4.12 3.55
CA GLY A 70 -10.92 4.77 2.29
C GLY A 70 -9.43 4.71 1.96
N PHE A 71 -8.59 4.47 2.98
CA PHE A 71 -7.13 4.64 2.88
C PHE A 71 -6.49 3.79 1.78
N ALA A 72 -6.88 2.53 1.62
CA ALA A 72 -6.32 1.66 0.58
C ALA A 72 -6.63 2.18 -0.83
N GLY A 73 -7.85 2.70 -1.04
CA GLY A 73 -8.26 3.29 -2.31
C GLY A 73 -7.50 4.58 -2.61
N GLU A 74 -7.25 5.40 -1.60
CA GLU A 74 -6.44 6.62 -1.73
C GLU A 74 -5.00 6.31 -2.14
N VAL A 75 -4.35 5.36 -1.45
CA VAL A 75 -2.97 4.93 -1.79
C VAL A 75 -2.91 4.29 -3.18
N ALA A 76 -3.90 3.47 -3.55
CA ALA A 76 -3.99 2.86 -4.87
C ALA A 76 -4.15 3.92 -5.98
N SER A 77 -5.03 4.90 -5.78
CA SER A 77 -5.26 6.00 -6.73
C SER A 77 -4.02 6.87 -6.89
N LEU A 78 -3.31 7.13 -5.79
CA LEU A 78 -2.07 7.90 -5.81
C LEU A 78 -0.97 7.19 -6.62
N LEU A 79 -0.82 5.88 -6.43
CA LEU A 79 0.10 5.07 -7.23
C LEU A 79 -0.31 5.06 -8.71
N ASP A 80 -1.60 4.88 -9.01
CA ASP A 80 -2.05 4.82 -10.39
C ASP A 80 -1.78 6.13 -11.14
N ALA A 81 -2.07 7.27 -10.49
CA ALA A 81 -1.88 8.60 -11.08
C ALA A 81 -0.41 9.02 -11.20
N HIS A 82 0.41 8.78 -10.17
CA HIS A 82 1.75 9.41 -10.06
C HIS A 82 2.92 8.42 -10.05
N HIS A 83 2.73 7.12 -10.34
CA HIS A 83 3.80 6.13 -10.25
C HIS A 83 5.09 6.49 -10.99
N GLN A 84 5.05 7.24 -12.10
CA GLN A 84 6.25 7.63 -12.84
C GLN A 84 7.01 8.80 -12.18
N GLU A 85 6.29 9.68 -11.50
CA GLU A 85 6.82 10.89 -10.85
C GLU A 85 7.32 10.63 -9.43
N LEU A 86 6.73 9.62 -8.77
CA LEU A 86 7.13 9.18 -7.43
C LEU A 86 8.60 8.75 -7.42
N ASP A 87 9.34 9.16 -6.38
CA ASP A 87 10.67 8.63 -6.14
C ASP A 87 10.60 7.12 -5.86
N SER A 88 11.68 6.41 -6.16
CA SER A 88 11.75 4.95 -6.01
C SER A 88 11.46 4.49 -4.57
N THR A 89 11.89 5.26 -3.57
CA THR A 89 11.71 4.90 -2.16
C THR A 89 10.25 5.02 -1.76
N LEU A 90 9.60 6.17 -2.01
CA LEU A 90 8.18 6.32 -1.70
C LEU A 90 7.32 5.33 -2.46
N ARG A 91 7.58 5.13 -3.76
CA ARG A 91 6.84 4.15 -4.57
C ARG A 91 6.85 2.77 -3.94
N ARG A 92 8.02 2.29 -3.49
CA ARG A 92 8.15 1.00 -2.78
C ARG A 92 7.41 1.01 -1.43
N THR A 93 7.45 2.13 -0.70
CA THR A 93 6.75 2.27 0.58
C THR A 93 5.22 2.19 0.41
N LEU A 94 4.66 2.90 -0.57
CA LEU A 94 3.22 2.86 -0.88
C LEU A 94 2.78 1.45 -1.31
N VAL A 95 3.56 0.81 -2.19
CA VAL A 95 3.31 -0.58 -2.60
C VAL A 95 3.42 -1.54 -1.42
N GLY A 96 4.42 -1.35 -0.55
CA GLY A 96 4.57 -2.12 0.69
C GLY A 96 3.36 -1.98 1.63
N ALA A 97 2.80 -0.77 1.75
CA ALA A 97 1.59 -0.51 2.52
C ALA A 97 0.37 -1.27 1.94
N LEU A 98 0.15 -1.22 0.62
CA LEU A 98 -0.93 -1.98 -0.03
C LEU A 98 -0.75 -3.50 0.11
N ILE A 99 0.47 -4.00 -0.08
CA ILE A 99 0.80 -5.42 0.13
C ILE A 99 0.50 -5.85 1.56
N LEU A 100 0.87 -5.02 2.56
CA LEU A 100 0.60 -5.29 3.96
C LEU A 100 -0.92 -5.41 4.22
N MET A 101 -1.72 -4.49 3.70
CA MET A 101 -3.17 -4.52 3.83
C MET A 101 -3.80 -5.71 3.08
N ARG A 102 -3.25 -6.08 1.92
CA ARG A 102 -3.66 -7.26 1.16
C ARG A 102 -3.38 -8.56 1.91
N ASN A 103 -2.17 -8.72 2.45
CA ASN A 103 -1.79 -9.87 3.29
C ASN A 103 -2.71 -10.01 4.52
N ARG A 104 -3.28 -8.88 4.95
CA ARG A 104 -4.22 -8.79 6.07
C ARG A 104 -5.68 -8.98 5.66
N ALA A 105 -5.96 -9.26 4.38
CA ALA A 105 -7.30 -9.37 3.79
C ALA A 105 -8.19 -8.12 3.97
N GLN A 106 -7.59 -6.94 4.14
CA GLN A 106 -8.30 -5.66 4.20
C GLN A 106 -8.59 -5.09 2.80
N VAL A 107 -7.93 -5.62 1.78
CA VAL A 107 -8.06 -5.20 0.38
C VAL A 107 -8.18 -6.43 -0.51
N ASP A 108 -9.08 -6.39 -1.48
CA ASP A 108 -9.32 -7.52 -2.39
C ASP A 108 -8.30 -7.58 -3.54
N ALA A 109 -7.96 -8.79 -4.00
CA ALA A 109 -6.95 -9.02 -5.03
C ALA A 109 -7.39 -8.41 -6.35
N MET A 110 -8.69 -8.51 -6.67
CA MET A 110 -9.24 -7.96 -7.90
C MET A 110 -9.06 -6.44 -7.97
N THR A 111 -8.92 -5.77 -6.82
CA THR A 111 -8.72 -4.31 -6.77
C THR A 111 -7.25 -3.91 -6.93
N VAL A 112 -6.30 -4.67 -6.37
CA VAL A 112 -4.87 -4.29 -6.35
C VAL A 112 -4.02 -4.96 -7.41
N LEU A 113 -4.36 -6.16 -7.87
CA LEU A 113 -3.57 -6.89 -8.87
C LEU A 113 -3.44 -6.11 -10.19
N PRO A 114 -4.50 -5.53 -10.78
CA PRO A 114 -4.36 -4.73 -12.00
C PRO A 114 -3.40 -3.55 -11.84
N LEU A 115 -3.43 -2.89 -10.67
CA LEU A 115 -2.49 -1.82 -10.35
C LEU A 115 -1.06 -2.35 -10.24
N PHE A 116 -0.85 -3.46 -9.54
CA PHE A 116 0.46 -4.09 -9.41
C PHE A 116 1.06 -4.48 -10.76
N PHE A 117 0.26 -5.02 -11.69
CA PHE A 117 0.70 -5.31 -13.06
C PHE A 117 1.09 -4.05 -13.82
N ARG A 118 0.31 -2.96 -13.72
CA ARG A 118 0.70 -1.66 -14.31
C ARG A 118 2.03 -1.14 -13.75
N LEU A 119 2.29 -1.32 -12.46
CA LEU A 119 3.53 -0.90 -11.80
C LEU A 119 4.78 -1.68 -12.27
N PHE A 120 4.66 -2.83 -12.95
CA PHE A 120 5.83 -3.48 -13.58
C PHE A 120 6.48 -2.62 -14.66
N ARG A 121 5.73 -1.69 -15.27
CA ARG A 121 6.27 -0.78 -16.29
C ARG A 121 7.33 0.17 -15.73
N CYS A 122 7.32 0.45 -14.43
CA CYS A 122 8.35 1.25 -13.75
C CYS A 122 9.73 0.60 -13.89
N GLN A 123 10.76 1.36 -14.26
CA GLN A 123 12.15 0.89 -14.34
C GLN A 123 12.80 0.82 -12.95
N ASP A 124 12.21 0.02 -12.05
CA ASP A 124 12.70 -0.17 -10.68
C ASP A 124 12.83 -1.68 -10.41
N LYS A 125 14.07 -2.19 -10.43
CA LYS A 125 14.36 -3.61 -10.25
C LYS A 125 13.91 -4.12 -8.89
N ALA A 126 14.08 -3.32 -7.83
CA ALA A 126 13.71 -3.71 -6.48
C ALA A 126 12.19 -3.80 -6.34
N LEU A 127 11.46 -2.82 -6.90
CA LEU A 127 10.01 -2.83 -6.94
C LEU A 127 9.46 -4.04 -7.71
N ARG A 128 9.98 -4.33 -8.90
CA ARG A 128 9.53 -5.46 -9.72
C ARG A 128 9.72 -6.80 -8.99
N GLN A 129 10.84 -6.97 -8.28
CA GLN A 129 11.07 -8.16 -7.45
C GLN A 129 10.07 -8.26 -6.29
N GLN A 130 9.78 -7.14 -5.61
CA GLN A 130 8.81 -7.09 -4.52
C GLN A 130 7.40 -7.46 -5.02
N LEU A 131 6.97 -6.87 -6.14
CA LEU A 131 5.67 -7.15 -6.77
C LEU A 131 5.56 -8.61 -7.20
N PHE A 132 6.57 -9.12 -7.92
CA PHE A 132 6.57 -10.51 -8.40
C PHE A 132 6.46 -11.52 -7.24
N ARG A 133 7.28 -11.36 -6.20
CA ARG A 133 7.22 -12.23 -5.01
C ARG A 133 5.83 -12.19 -4.36
N HIS A 134 5.23 -11.01 -4.26
CA HIS A 134 3.91 -10.87 -3.66
C HIS A 134 2.81 -11.49 -4.52
N ILE A 135 2.76 -11.19 -5.83
CA ILE A 135 1.72 -11.70 -6.74
C ILE A 135 1.75 -13.22 -6.78
N VAL A 136 2.93 -13.84 -6.94
CA VAL A 136 3.06 -15.30 -6.95
C VAL A 136 2.58 -15.90 -5.63
N SER A 137 2.93 -15.28 -4.50
CA SER A 137 2.48 -15.73 -3.18
C SER A 137 0.96 -15.60 -3.01
N ASP A 138 0.38 -14.47 -3.43
CA ASP A 138 -1.06 -14.18 -3.31
C ASP A 138 -1.89 -15.12 -4.20
N LEU A 139 -1.45 -15.37 -5.45
CA LEU A 139 -2.09 -16.33 -6.35
C LEU A 139 -2.05 -17.75 -5.81
N LYS A 140 -0.92 -18.18 -5.23
CA LYS A 140 -0.81 -19.50 -4.57
C LYS A 140 -1.76 -19.60 -3.38
N ALA A 141 -1.85 -18.56 -2.56
CA ALA A 141 -2.75 -18.52 -1.41
C ALA A 141 -4.23 -18.52 -1.84
N ALA A 142 -4.58 -17.75 -2.87
CA ALA A 142 -5.93 -17.69 -3.42
C ALA A 142 -6.37 -19.04 -4.00
N ASN A 143 -5.51 -19.71 -4.78
CA ASN A 143 -5.78 -21.02 -5.36
C ASN A 143 -5.91 -22.14 -4.32
N LYS A 144 -5.28 -22.01 -3.15
CA LYS A 144 -5.41 -22.97 -2.04
C LYS A 144 -6.76 -22.85 -1.30
N LYS A 145 -7.40 -21.68 -1.33
CA LYS A 145 -8.62 -21.38 -0.55
C LYS A 145 -9.92 -21.63 -1.34
N SER A 146 -9.86 -21.52 -2.66
CA SER A 146 -10.89 -21.97 -3.62
C SER A 146 -10.26 -21.91 -5.02
N ARG A 147 -10.50 -22.88 -5.90
CA ARG A 147 -10.11 -22.81 -7.33
C ARG A 147 -10.78 -21.58 -7.96
N ASN A 148 -10.09 -20.45 -7.98
CA ASN A 148 -10.68 -19.15 -8.31
C ASN A 148 -10.49 -18.89 -9.81
N GLU A 149 -11.31 -19.54 -10.64
CA GLU A 149 -11.19 -19.52 -12.11
C GLU A 149 -11.24 -18.13 -12.75
N ARG A 150 -11.78 -17.13 -12.04
CA ARG A 150 -11.80 -15.73 -12.48
C ARG A 150 -10.42 -15.05 -12.39
N LEU A 151 -9.64 -15.32 -11.34
CA LEU A 151 -8.29 -14.77 -11.20
C LEU A 151 -7.35 -15.38 -12.25
N ASN A 152 -7.44 -16.69 -12.47
CA ASN A 152 -6.62 -17.37 -13.48
C ASN A 152 -6.93 -16.87 -14.90
N ARG A 153 -8.20 -16.53 -15.22
CA ARG A 153 -8.56 -15.92 -16.51
C ARG A 153 -8.12 -14.46 -16.68
N ALA A 154 -8.01 -13.69 -15.59
CA ALA A 154 -7.59 -12.29 -15.65
C ALA A 154 -6.08 -12.11 -15.79
N VAL A 155 -5.27 -13.09 -15.32
CA VAL A 155 -3.81 -13.08 -15.42
C VAL A 155 -3.29 -13.65 -16.76
N GLN A 156 -4.03 -14.57 -17.38
CA GLN A 156 -3.66 -15.21 -18.66
C GLN A 156 -3.40 -14.26 -19.85
N PRO A 157 -4.11 -13.12 -20.02
CA PRO A 157 -3.83 -12.18 -21.11
C PRO A 157 -2.52 -11.42 -20.94
N GLU A 158 -2.07 -11.17 -19.70
CA GLU A 158 -0.87 -10.38 -19.41
C GLU A 158 0.42 -11.19 -19.51
N GLU A 159 0.38 -12.51 -19.25
CA GLU A 159 1.56 -13.37 -19.35
C GLU A 159 2.11 -13.48 -20.79
N HIS A 160 1.25 -13.30 -21.80
CA HIS A 160 1.66 -13.35 -23.21
C HIS A 160 2.25 -12.03 -23.73
N GLY A 161 2.12 -10.93 -23.00
CA GLY A 161 2.66 -9.62 -23.37
C GLY A 161 4.08 -9.32 -22.86
N VAL A 162 4.58 -10.12 -21.90
CA VAL A 162 5.89 -9.89 -21.25
C VAL A 162 7.03 -10.64 -21.92
N CYS A 163 6.74 -11.57 -22.85
CA CYS A 163 7.76 -12.34 -23.58
C CYS A 163 8.25 -11.69 -24.89
N VAL A 164 7.83 -10.46 -25.23
CA VAL A 164 8.29 -9.78 -26.46
C VAL A 164 8.73 -8.34 -26.16
N LEU A 165 9.65 -8.17 -25.20
CA LEU A 165 10.59 -7.04 -25.12
C LEU A 165 11.85 -7.46 -24.35
#